data_AF-A0AAN6VQM3-F1
#
_entry.id   AF-A0AAN6VQM3-F1
#
_cell.length_a   1.000
_cell.length_b   1.000
_cell.length_c   1.000
_cell.angle_alpha   90.00
_cell.angle_beta   90.00
_cell.angle_gamma   90.00
#
_symmetry.space_group_name_H-M   'P 1'
#
loop_
_entity.id
_entity.type
_entity.pdbx_description
1 polymer ?
#
loop_
_entity_poly.entity_id
_entity_poly.type
_entity_poly.pdbx_seq_one_letter_code
_entity_poly.pdbx_strand_id
1 'polypeptide(L)'
;MDSDEEIAVSFDTQDRHSDGLPAEPVPGLDDILAQLRQDIAAWCDGRPDAAALDIKAAYDELAHLDVKEQSLLSLLYEVGRDEYHSPYSTDPKPASLVLRDFKRDEILCGFAPRRQLLRSRALDLSRAGLRPLNIADLPLEILRIIFNDFEDDAVTESWRRHRVSWDWYMLNDTRERQREIRSPAIAAGVRGIEVSLAYRPKEYADSIDVFKAARLDVLSQQRNYCEYLCDGASWGPLVPADDEEEDEHPDGRAAELRNALIKYGRLARHWDKYVDAIHRGETAGEQPSGCKYQEVLRLGYAEYCRLHQEQRRLLRDATFANALASSVARMPNARSFVFVDKWDPDTEYEDQPLLHDADMLSRFMSAPLKWPEIEDDREQPARELECARLLWEIREDRLRADDKSHIDNFLGAMASRCGQHLRVLRFDFYHFAFASGGDRTNPEGFYHADPFIARLQELPRIRCLHLSCFELQKETLSTLCGNLGSNLECLVMHGLTLHNGRWVEAVDTLREKMAATVARGQCALDCGLWDLHGGEFVNTESRSPTPSDSRLCGDHPLVSEAEKYVKGILEHNPLRSSG
;
A
#
# COMPACT_ATOMS: atom_id res chain seq x y z
N MET A 1 3.57 -59.30 -14.57
CA MET A 1 2.77 -59.08 -15.79
C MET A 1 2.36 -57.63 -15.79
N ASP A 2 3.39 -56.83 -16.01
CA ASP A 2 3.53 -55.59 -16.78
C ASP A 2 2.25 -54.91 -17.26
N SER A 3 2.09 -53.68 -16.78
CA SER A 3 1.78 -52.52 -17.63
C SER A 3 2.11 -51.24 -16.83
N ASP A 4 3.38 -50.85 -16.86
CA ASP A 4 3.84 -49.50 -16.50
C ASP A 4 3.56 -48.57 -17.70
N GLU A 5 2.63 -47.64 -17.54
CA GLU A 5 2.41 -46.53 -18.49
C GLU A 5 3.31 -45.36 -18.11
N GLU A 6 4.42 -45.23 -18.83
CA GLU A 6 5.32 -44.07 -18.85
C GLU A 6 4.59 -42.86 -19.45
N ILE A 7 4.25 -41.87 -18.63
CA ILE A 7 3.80 -40.55 -19.10
C ILE A 7 5.05 -39.70 -19.39
N ALA A 8 5.49 -39.73 -20.66
CA ALA A 8 6.48 -38.78 -21.18
C ALA A 8 5.81 -37.41 -21.35
N VAL A 9 6.17 -36.44 -20.51
CA VAL A 9 5.82 -35.03 -20.69
C VAL A 9 6.82 -34.44 -21.69
N SER A 10 6.40 -34.35 -22.95
CA SER A 10 7.09 -33.59 -24.00
C SER A 10 6.93 -32.09 -23.72
N PHE A 11 7.99 -31.42 -23.28
CA PHE A 11 8.06 -29.96 -23.29
C PHE A 11 8.25 -29.49 -24.74
N ASP A 12 7.17 -29.01 -25.34
CA ASP A 12 7.20 -28.36 -26.64
C ASP A 12 7.70 -26.91 -26.44
N THR A 13 8.99 -26.67 -26.71
CA THR A 13 9.65 -25.36 -26.62
C THR A 13 9.50 -24.52 -27.89
N GLN A 14 8.57 -24.88 -28.77
CA GLN A 14 8.50 -24.32 -30.12
C GLN A 14 7.36 -23.31 -30.26
N ASP A 15 7.46 -22.15 -29.58
CA ASP A 15 6.66 -20.95 -29.94
C ASP A 15 7.09 -19.64 -29.23
N ARG A 16 8.42 -19.38 -29.12
CA ARG A 16 8.96 -18.11 -28.56
C ARG A 16 9.88 -17.31 -29.50
N HIS A 17 9.89 -17.60 -30.80
CA HIS A 17 10.76 -16.90 -31.74
C HIS A 17 9.96 -16.25 -32.87
N SER A 18 9.44 -15.03 -32.66
CA SER A 18 8.95 -14.27 -33.82
C SER A 18 8.96 -12.75 -33.77
N ASP A 19 9.27 -12.05 -32.67
CA ASP A 19 9.21 -10.58 -32.71
C ASP A 19 10.41 -9.96 -31.98
N GLY A 20 11.36 -9.44 -32.76
CA GLY A 20 12.64 -8.89 -32.30
C GLY A 20 13.89 -9.51 -32.92
N LEU A 21 13.77 -10.27 -34.02
CA LEU A 21 14.95 -10.81 -34.71
C LEU A 21 15.80 -9.66 -35.26
N PRO A 22 17.13 -9.71 -35.11
CA PRO A 22 18.03 -8.82 -35.85
C PRO A 22 17.72 -8.96 -37.35
N ALA A 23 17.84 -7.86 -38.10
CA ALA A 23 17.60 -7.86 -39.54
C ALA A 23 18.47 -8.91 -40.28
N GLU A 24 19.55 -9.38 -39.65
CA GLU A 24 20.37 -10.50 -40.11
C GLU A 24 20.63 -11.49 -38.97
N PRO A 25 20.51 -12.82 -39.21
CA PRO A 25 20.82 -13.85 -38.21
C PRO A 25 22.28 -13.75 -37.78
N VAL A 26 22.53 -13.75 -36.47
CA VAL A 26 23.90 -13.73 -35.91
C VAL A 26 24.60 -15.03 -36.30
N PRO A 27 25.61 -15.02 -37.19
CA PRO A 27 26.22 -16.25 -37.68
C PRO A 27 26.88 -17.02 -36.54
N GLY A 28 26.53 -18.31 -36.40
CA GLY A 28 27.11 -19.19 -35.38
C GLY A 28 26.52 -19.02 -33.97
N LEU A 29 25.42 -18.28 -33.78
CA LEU A 29 24.74 -18.15 -32.49
C LEU A 29 24.39 -19.52 -31.89
N ASP A 30 23.81 -20.42 -32.69
CA ASP A 30 23.40 -21.75 -32.24
C ASP A 30 24.59 -22.60 -31.77
N ASP A 31 25.72 -22.55 -32.49
CA ASP A 31 26.94 -23.27 -32.12
C ASP A 31 27.51 -22.73 -30.79
N ILE A 32 27.46 -21.41 -30.60
CA ILE A 32 27.93 -20.75 -29.37
C ILE A 32 27.05 -21.11 -28.18
N LEU A 33 25.72 -21.08 -28.35
CA LEU A 33 24.78 -21.46 -27.29
C LEU A 33 24.87 -22.96 -27.00
N ALA A 34 25.07 -23.81 -28.01
CA ALA A 34 25.28 -25.24 -27.84
C ALA A 34 26.55 -25.54 -27.03
N GLN A 35 27.67 -24.85 -27.31
CA GLN A 35 28.89 -25.00 -26.52
C GLN A 35 28.69 -24.55 -25.07
N LEU A 36 28.01 -23.43 -24.84
CA LEU A 36 27.73 -22.94 -23.49
C LEU A 36 26.84 -23.90 -22.69
N ARG A 37 25.80 -24.46 -23.31
CA ARG A 37 24.97 -25.53 -22.74
C ARG A 37 25.82 -26.74 -22.36
N GLN A 38 26.72 -27.15 -23.25
CA GLN A 38 27.62 -28.28 -22.99
C GLN A 38 28.57 -28.00 -21.83
N ASP A 39 29.10 -26.78 -21.72
CA ASP A 39 30.00 -26.39 -20.63
C ASP A 39 29.28 -26.35 -19.28
N ILE A 40 28.04 -25.83 -19.25
CA ILE A 40 27.19 -25.83 -18.05
C ILE A 40 26.82 -27.26 -17.64
N ALA A 41 26.41 -28.09 -18.61
CA ALA A 41 26.08 -29.50 -18.38
C ALA A 41 27.30 -30.26 -17.85
N ALA A 42 28.46 -30.15 -18.51
CA ALA A 42 29.70 -30.78 -18.08
C ALA A 42 30.14 -30.31 -16.68
N TRP A 43 29.96 -29.03 -16.36
CA TRP A 43 30.21 -28.53 -15.01
C TRP A 43 29.28 -29.19 -14.00
N CYS A 44 27.97 -29.24 -14.28
CA CYS A 44 26.94 -29.84 -13.43
C CYS A 44 27.14 -31.35 -13.22
N ASP A 45 27.51 -32.08 -14.28
CA ASP A 45 27.74 -33.54 -14.27
C ASP A 45 29.00 -33.91 -13.48
N GLY A 46 30.00 -33.02 -13.45
CA GLY A 46 31.21 -33.19 -12.65
C GLY A 46 31.03 -32.94 -11.15
N ARG A 47 29.84 -32.53 -10.71
CA ARG A 47 29.55 -32.25 -9.30
C ARG A 47 28.94 -33.44 -8.59
N PRO A 48 29.01 -33.50 -7.25
CA PRO A 48 28.31 -34.53 -6.48
C PRO A 48 26.80 -34.53 -6.74
N ASP A 49 26.18 -35.71 -6.62
CA ASP A 49 24.72 -35.84 -6.67
C ASP A 49 24.07 -35.04 -5.54
N ALA A 50 23.19 -34.10 -5.90
CA ALA A 50 22.48 -33.23 -4.96
C ALA A 50 21.68 -34.02 -3.93
N ALA A 51 21.11 -35.18 -4.29
CA ALA A 51 20.31 -35.99 -3.38
C ALA A 51 21.17 -36.66 -2.28
N ALA A 52 22.46 -36.86 -2.53
CA ALA A 52 23.39 -37.50 -1.60
C ALA A 52 24.09 -36.52 -0.64
N LEU A 53 23.95 -35.22 -0.86
CA LEU A 53 24.59 -34.20 -0.03
C LEU A 53 23.95 -34.11 1.36
N ASP A 54 24.76 -33.76 2.36
CA ASP A 54 24.30 -33.25 3.65
C ASP A 54 24.01 -31.74 3.56
N ILE A 55 23.49 -31.15 4.65
CA ILE A 55 23.05 -29.74 4.64
C ILE A 55 24.20 -28.78 4.36
N LYS A 56 25.38 -29.01 4.95
CA LYS A 56 26.54 -28.14 4.79
C LYS A 56 27.07 -28.24 3.37
N ALA A 57 27.21 -29.46 2.86
CA ALA A 57 27.67 -29.71 1.51
C ALA A 57 26.70 -29.16 0.45
N ALA A 58 25.38 -29.18 0.69
CA ALA A 58 24.39 -28.57 -0.19
C ALA A 58 24.53 -27.03 -0.27
N TYR A 59 24.78 -26.36 0.86
CA TYR A 59 25.04 -24.91 0.88
C TYR A 59 26.40 -24.54 0.26
N ASP A 60 27.46 -25.30 0.56
CA ASP A 60 28.77 -25.11 -0.06
C ASP A 60 28.67 -25.27 -1.59
N GLU A 61 27.84 -26.21 -2.05
CA GLU A 61 27.57 -26.43 -3.47
C GLU A 61 26.75 -25.32 -4.13
N LEU A 62 25.74 -24.77 -3.44
CA LEU A 62 25.02 -23.58 -3.89
C LEU A 62 25.97 -22.38 -4.07
N ALA A 63 26.86 -22.16 -3.09
CA ALA A 63 27.85 -21.09 -3.18
C ALA A 63 28.81 -21.29 -4.37
N HIS A 64 29.27 -22.52 -4.63
CA HIS A 64 30.08 -22.82 -5.80
C HIS A 64 29.33 -22.58 -7.13
N LEU A 65 28.03 -22.91 -7.18
CA LEU A 65 27.18 -22.63 -8.33
C LEU A 65 27.08 -21.12 -8.58
N ASP A 66 26.81 -20.33 -7.54
CA ASP A 66 26.71 -18.88 -7.67
C ASP A 66 28.04 -18.24 -8.10
N VAL A 67 29.19 -18.71 -7.59
CA VAL A 67 30.52 -18.28 -8.05
C VAL A 67 30.74 -18.63 -9.53
N LYS A 68 30.32 -19.83 -9.97
CA LYS A 68 30.47 -20.24 -11.37
C LYS A 68 29.57 -19.44 -12.29
N GLU A 69 28.32 -19.21 -11.91
CA GLU A 69 27.37 -18.36 -12.63
C GLU A 69 27.94 -16.95 -12.79
N GLN A 70 28.39 -16.33 -11.69
CA GLN A 70 28.98 -14.99 -11.73
C GLN A 70 30.26 -14.93 -12.56
N SER A 71 31.09 -15.97 -12.55
CA SER A 71 32.28 -16.05 -13.40
C SER A 71 31.92 -16.08 -14.88
N LEU A 72 30.87 -16.82 -15.28
CA LEU A 72 30.41 -16.84 -16.67
C LEU A 72 29.75 -15.52 -17.07
N LEU A 73 28.94 -14.92 -16.20
CA LEU A 73 28.34 -13.61 -16.43
C LEU A 73 29.40 -12.51 -16.55
N SER A 74 30.44 -12.53 -15.71
CA SER A 74 31.54 -11.55 -15.78
C SER A 74 32.30 -11.62 -17.11
N LEU A 75 32.51 -12.82 -17.66
CA LEU A 75 33.10 -12.99 -18.99
C LEU A 75 32.22 -12.39 -20.10
N LEU A 76 30.90 -12.31 -19.92
CA LEU A 76 30.01 -11.61 -20.85
C LEU A 76 30.18 -10.09 -20.80
N TYR A 77 30.50 -9.53 -19.63
CA TYR A 77 30.66 -8.09 -19.43
C TYR A 77 32.04 -7.56 -19.86
N GLU A 78 33.08 -8.40 -19.90
CA GLU A 78 34.40 -8.00 -20.40
C GLU A 78 34.45 -7.79 -21.92
N VAL A 79 33.52 -8.41 -22.68
CA VAL A 79 33.50 -8.36 -24.15
C VAL A 79 32.73 -7.15 -24.71
N GLY A 80 31.96 -6.42 -23.89
CA GLY A 80 31.07 -5.35 -24.34
C GLY A 80 31.39 -3.95 -23.82
N ARG A 81 32.54 -3.73 -23.18
CA ARG A 81 32.79 -2.49 -22.43
C ARG A 81 33.09 -1.26 -23.31
N ASP A 82 33.43 -1.47 -24.59
CA ASP A 82 33.86 -0.38 -25.51
C ASP A 82 32.77 0.07 -26.50
N GLU A 83 31.62 -0.62 -26.58
CA GLU A 83 30.49 -0.25 -27.44
C GLU A 83 29.36 0.38 -26.62
N TYR A 84 29.59 1.58 -26.10
CA TYR A 84 28.52 2.37 -25.45
C TYR A 84 27.64 3.00 -26.54
N HIS A 85 26.61 2.27 -26.97
CA HIS A 85 25.52 2.87 -27.73
C HIS A 85 24.57 3.57 -26.76
N SER A 86 24.24 4.81 -27.09
CA SER A 86 23.15 5.53 -26.44
C SER A 86 21.89 4.63 -26.45
N PRO A 87 21.23 4.41 -25.30
CA PRO A 87 20.02 3.60 -25.22
C PRO A 87 18.85 4.19 -26.04
N TYR A 88 19.02 5.41 -26.55
CA TYR A 88 18.06 6.09 -27.43
C TYR A 88 18.35 5.89 -28.91
N SER A 89 19.32 5.04 -29.28
CA SER A 89 19.54 4.70 -30.69
C SER A 89 18.36 3.86 -31.20
N THR A 90 17.67 4.38 -32.22
CA THR A 90 16.69 3.61 -32.99
C THR A 90 17.35 2.58 -33.92
N ASP A 91 18.68 2.52 -33.96
CA ASP A 91 19.39 1.52 -34.73
C ASP A 91 19.18 0.13 -34.09
N PRO A 92 18.98 -0.92 -34.91
CA PRO A 92 18.83 -2.27 -34.39
C PRO A 92 20.02 -2.64 -33.50
N LYS A 93 19.73 -3.29 -32.37
CA LYS A 93 20.75 -3.74 -31.41
C LYS A 93 21.89 -4.43 -32.18
N PRO A 94 23.16 -4.04 -31.94
CA PRO A 94 24.30 -4.77 -32.46
C PRO A 94 24.18 -6.27 -32.15
N ALA A 95 24.55 -7.11 -33.11
CA ALA A 95 24.56 -8.56 -32.95
C ALA A 95 25.34 -9.02 -31.69
N SER A 96 26.34 -8.24 -31.26
CA SER A 96 27.11 -8.45 -30.03
C SER A 96 26.25 -8.40 -28.76
N LEU A 97 25.35 -7.41 -28.65
CA LEU A 97 24.45 -7.26 -27.50
C LEU A 97 23.35 -8.33 -27.50
N VAL A 98 22.77 -8.63 -28.67
CA VAL A 98 21.78 -9.71 -28.81
C VAL A 98 22.39 -11.06 -28.38
N LEU A 99 23.62 -11.36 -28.84
CA LEU A 99 24.36 -12.55 -28.44
C LEU A 99 24.65 -12.58 -26.93
N ARG A 100 24.95 -11.43 -26.31
CA ARG A 100 25.18 -11.30 -24.86
C ARG A 100 23.94 -11.65 -24.07
N ASP A 101 22.78 -11.12 -24.47
CA ASP A 101 21.50 -11.34 -23.79
C ASP A 101 21.10 -12.82 -23.89
N PHE A 102 21.22 -13.44 -25.08
CA PHE A 102 20.99 -14.88 -25.24
C PHE A 102 21.92 -15.75 -24.38
N LYS A 103 23.22 -15.41 -24.29
CA LYS A 103 24.16 -16.12 -23.42
C LYS A 103 23.82 -15.98 -21.94
N ARG A 104 23.38 -14.79 -21.51
CA ARG A 104 22.95 -14.54 -20.12
C ARG A 104 21.77 -15.43 -19.77
N ASP A 105 20.74 -15.44 -20.61
CA ASP A 105 19.54 -16.27 -20.41
C ASP A 105 19.90 -17.76 -20.37
N GLU A 106 20.78 -18.20 -21.27
CA GLU A 106 21.25 -19.60 -21.31
C GLU A 106 22.00 -19.99 -20.02
N ILE A 107 22.84 -19.10 -19.47
CA ILE A 107 23.54 -19.33 -18.19
C ILE A 107 22.52 -19.48 -17.05
N LEU A 108 21.59 -18.53 -16.94
CA LEU A 108 20.60 -18.52 -15.86
C LEU A 108 19.67 -19.74 -15.94
N CYS A 109 19.20 -20.07 -17.14
CA CYS A 109 18.33 -21.23 -17.36
C CYS A 109 19.09 -22.55 -17.19
N GLY A 110 20.33 -22.64 -17.64
CA GLY A 110 21.16 -23.85 -17.54
C GLY A 110 21.47 -24.24 -16.08
N PHE A 111 21.69 -23.28 -15.18
CA PHE A 111 21.93 -23.56 -13.77
C PHE A 111 20.65 -23.74 -12.93
N ALA A 112 19.51 -23.23 -13.40
CA ALA A 112 18.25 -23.23 -12.62
C ALA A 112 17.82 -24.63 -12.12
N PRO A 113 17.85 -25.72 -12.92
CA PRO A 113 17.47 -27.05 -12.45
C PRO A 113 18.33 -27.54 -11.28
N ARG A 114 19.65 -27.39 -11.36
CA ARG A 114 20.58 -27.83 -10.31
C ARG A 114 20.43 -26.97 -9.05
N ARG A 115 20.27 -25.65 -9.20
CA ARG A 115 19.97 -24.73 -8.09
C ARG A 115 18.69 -25.14 -7.36
N GLN A 116 17.63 -25.47 -8.10
CA GLN A 116 16.36 -25.91 -7.52
C GLN A 116 16.51 -27.22 -6.74
N LEU A 117 17.23 -28.21 -7.28
CA LEU A 117 17.52 -29.47 -6.60
C LEU A 117 18.29 -29.26 -5.29
N LEU A 118 19.35 -28.43 -5.32
CA LEU A 118 20.15 -28.12 -4.14
C LEU A 118 19.35 -27.36 -3.07
N ARG A 119 18.53 -26.38 -3.47
CA ARG A 119 17.63 -25.65 -2.55
C ARG A 119 16.59 -26.58 -1.93
N SER A 120 15.96 -27.45 -2.73
CA SER A 120 14.99 -28.42 -2.22
C SER A 120 15.65 -29.37 -1.21
N ARG A 121 16.84 -29.89 -1.53
CA ARG A 121 17.59 -30.77 -0.62
C ARG A 121 17.97 -30.05 0.67
N ALA A 122 18.51 -28.84 0.58
CA ALA A 122 18.87 -28.05 1.75
C ALA A 122 17.65 -27.81 2.63
N LEU A 123 16.49 -27.46 2.04
CA LEU A 123 15.23 -27.29 2.76
C LEU A 123 14.78 -28.60 3.45
N ASP A 124 14.81 -29.73 2.75
CA ASP A 124 14.39 -31.02 3.30
C ASP A 124 15.27 -31.50 4.46
N LEU A 125 16.59 -31.34 4.33
CA LEU A 125 17.53 -31.63 5.42
C LEU A 125 17.38 -30.66 6.59
N SER A 126 17.08 -29.40 6.29
CA SER A 126 16.84 -28.39 7.31
C SER A 126 15.53 -28.65 8.06
N ARG A 127 14.47 -29.15 7.40
CA ARG A 127 13.15 -29.40 8.03
C ARG A 127 13.20 -30.28 9.28
N ALA A 128 14.14 -31.23 9.35
CA ALA A 128 14.28 -32.10 10.52
C ALA A 128 14.97 -31.39 11.71
N GLY A 129 15.77 -30.35 11.46
CA GLY A 129 16.49 -29.57 12.49
C GLY A 129 15.92 -28.17 12.74
N LEU A 130 15.12 -27.64 11.82
CA LEU A 130 14.46 -26.36 11.95
C LEU A 130 13.20 -26.53 12.79
N ARG A 131 13.34 -26.26 14.09
CA ARG A 131 12.21 -25.68 14.80
C ARG A 131 11.82 -24.39 14.04
N PRO A 132 10.53 -24.12 13.78
CA PRO A 132 10.12 -22.83 13.24
C PRO A 132 10.75 -21.73 14.10
N LEU A 133 11.69 -20.98 13.52
CA LEU A 133 12.29 -19.84 14.20
C LEU A 133 11.26 -18.74 14.12
N ASN A 134 10.66 -18.44 15.27
CA ASN A 134 9.90 -17.21 15.41
C ASN A 134 10.91 -16.06 15.45
N ILE A 135 10.50 -14.83 15.16
CA ILE A 135 11.37 -13.64 15.28
C ILE A 135 11.98 -13.51 16.70
N ALA A 136 11.32 -14.11 17.71
CA ALA A 136 11.82 -14.20 19.09
C ALA A 136 12.94 -15.23 19.32
N ASP A 137 13.17 -16.16 18.38
CA ASP A 137 14.24 -17.17 18.45
C ASP A 137 15.54 -16.67 17.77
N LEU A 138 15.51 -15.50 17.12
CA LEU A 138 16.69 -14.88 16.53
C LEU A 138 17.62 -14.27 17.61
N PRO A 139 18.94 -14.45 17.51
CA PRO A 139 19.90 -13.76 18.39
C PRO A 139 19.70 -12.24 18.35
N LEU A 140 19.86 -11.57 19.49
CA LEU A 140 19.64 -10.14 19.64
C LEU A 140 20.49 -9.30 18.67
N GLU A 141 21.66 -9.81 18.30
CA GLU A 141 22.59 -9.21 17.34
C GLU A 141 22.03 -9.21 15.92
N ILE A 142 21.35 -10.29 15.51
CA ILE A 142 20.70 -10.40 14.20
C ILE A 142 19.46 -9.51 14.15
N LEU A 143 18.66 -9.52 15.23
CA LEU A 143 17.55 -8.58 15.37
C LEU A 143 18.04 -7.13 15.34
N ARG A 144 19.16 -6.82 15.98
CA ARG A 144 19.78 -5.50 15.91
C ARG A 144 20.26 -5.15 14.51
N ILE A 145 20.87 -6.06 13.76
CA ILE A 145 21.26 -5.77 12.37
C ILE A 145 20.01 -5.49 11.52
N ILE A 146 18.98 -6.34 11.63
CA ILE A 146 17.70 -6.14 10.94
C ILE A 146 17.07 -4.80 11.34
N PHE A 147 17.04 -4.47 12.64
CA PHE A 147 16.47 -3.23 13.15
C PHE A 147 17.36 -1.99 12.97
N ASN A 148 18.66 -2.16 12.77
CA ASN A 148 19.60 -1.08 12.47
C ASN A 148 19.67 -0.78 10.97
N ASP A 149 19.41 -1.76 10.10
CA ASP A 149 19.14 -1.49 8.68
C ASP A 149 17.86 -0.66 8.51
N PHE A 150 17.00 -0.63 9.54
CA PHE A 150 15.85 0.25 9.68
C PHE A 150 16.13 1.59 10.42
N GLU A 151 17.40 1.94 10.72
CA GLU A 151 17.80 3.18 11.44
C GLU A 151 18.05 4.40 10.54
N ASP A 152 17.99 4.30 9.20
CA ASP A 152 18.31 5.44 8.32
C ASP A 152 17.16 6.49 8.27
N ASP A 153 17.27 7.46 9.19
CA ASP A 153 16.40 8.62 9.44
C ASP A 153 16.54 9.73 8.35
N ALA A 154 17.15 9.46 7.21
CA ALA A 154 17.30 10.46 6.14
C ALA A 154 15.99 10.68 5.34
N VAL A 155 15.30 11.76 5.70
CA VAL A 155 14.48 12.65 4.83
C VAL A 155 13.22 12.02 4.22
N THR A 156 12.06 12.42 4.78
CA THR A 156 10.69 12.57 4.22
C THR A 156 10.03 11.52 3.32
N GLU A 157 10.73 10.50 2.83
CA GLU A 157 10.18 9.38 2.05
C GLU A 157 10.41 8.02 2.73
N SER A 158 11.46 7.90 3.55
CA SER A 158 11.78 6.67 4.31
C SER A 158 10.75 6.31 5.40
N TRP A 159 9.86 7.24 5.79
CA TRP A 159 8.83 6.97 6.81
C TRP A 159 7.83 5.88 6.38
N ARG A 160 7.65 5.64 5.07
CA ARG A 160 6.79 4.55 4.57
C ARG A 160 7.38 3.15 4.81
N ARG A 161 8.72 3.02 4.81
CA ARG A 161 9.41 1.71 4.92
C ARG A 161 9.50 1.16 6.35
N HIS A 162 9.35 2.02 7.36
CA HIS A 162 9.57 1.68 8.78
C HIS A 162 8.27 1.55 9.61
N ARG A 163 7.15 1.27 8.92
CA ARG A 163 5.80 1.33 9.46
C ARG A 163 5.32 -0.06 9.85
N VAL A 164 4.91 -0.25 11.10
CA VAL A 164 3.96 -1.32 11.39
C VAL A 164 2.59 -0.75 11.03
N SER A 165 2.14 -1.02 9.82
CA SER A 165 0.77 -0.69 9.45
C SER A 165 -0.19 -1.68 10.12
N TRP A 166 -1.10 -1.15 10.93
CA TRP A 166 -2.19 -1.95 11.48
C TRP A 166 -3.36 -1.91 10.52
N ASP A 167 -3.20 -2.63 9.43
CA ASP A 167 -4.26 -2.81 8.45
C ASP A 167 -5.26 -3.83 8.98
N TRP A 168 -6.53 -3.50 8.89
CA TRP A 168 -7.60 -4.34 9.40
C TRP A 168 -7.59 -5.78 8.83
N TYR A 169 -7.01 -6.03 7.64
CA TYR A 169 -6.85 -7.39 7.08
C TYR A 169 -5.54 -8.09 7.46
N MET A 170 -4.46 -7.35 7.76
CA MET A 170 -3.24 -7.90 8.36
C MET A 170 -3.50 -8.42 9.79
N LEU A 171 -4.60 -8.00 10.41
CA LEU A 171 -5.11 -8.51 11.68
C LEU A 171 -5.86 -9.86 11.57
N ASN A 172 -5.94 -10.51 10.41
CA ASN A 172 -6.44 -11.90 10.37
C ASN A 172 -5.33 -12.94 10.55
N ASP A 173 -4.07 -12.52 10.43
CA ASP A 173 -2.90 -13.25 10.92
C ASP A 173 -2.61 -12.91 12.41
N THR A 174 -3.69 -12.71 13.19
CA THR A 174 -3.63 -12.07 14.50
C THR A 174 -2.96 -12.92 15.57
N ARG A 175 -2.95 -14.25 15.47
CA ARG A 175 -2.36 -15.04 16.56
C ARG A 175 -0.84 -14.94 16.59
N GLU A 176 -0.19 -14.89 15.44
CA GLU A 176 1.27 -14.81 15.37
C GLU A 176 1.74 -13.37 15.58
N ARG A 177 1.16 -12.38 14.89
CA ARG A 177 1.54 -10.98 15.12
C ARG A 177 1.13 -10.44 16.49
N GLN A 178 -0.01 -10.83 17.06
CA GLN A 178 -0.30 -10.47 18.47
C GLN A 178 0.66 -11.18 19.44
N ARG A 179 1.20 -12.37 19.12
CA ARG A 179 2.25 -13.00 19.92
C ARG A 179 3.57 -12.22 19.79
N GLU A 180 3.92 -11.78 18.59
CA GLU A 180 5.11 -10.95 18.35
C GLU A 180 5.01 -9.62 19.10
N ILE A 181 3.87 -8.92 19.04
CA ILE A 181 3.66 -7.65 19.75
C ILE A 181 3.50 -7.84 21.28
N ARG A 182 3.26 -9.06 21.75
CA ARG A 182 3.39 -9.40 23.18
C ARG A 182 4.85 -9.55 23.60
N SER A 183 5.79 -9.68 22.67
CA SER A 183 7.22 -9.61 22.98
C SER A 183 7.60 -8.19 23.38
N PRO A 184 8.09 -7.97 24.62
CA PRO A 184 8.53 -6.64 25.06
C PRO A 184 9.65 -6.08 24.19
N ALA A 185 10.51 -6.94 23.62
CA ALA A 185 11.62 -6.52 22.76
C ALA A 185 11.11 -5.94 21.43
N ILE A 186 10.14 -6.60 20.80
CA ILE A 186 9.55 -6.14 19.54
C ILE A 186 8.75 -4.87 19.79
N ALA A 187 7.92 -4.84 20.84
CA ALA A 187 7.14 -3.67 21.20
C ALA A 187 8.05 -2.46 21.51
N ALA A 188 9.18 -2.67 22.18
CA ALA A 188 10.20 -1.64 22.39
C ALA A 188 10.92 -1.22 21.10
N GLY A 189 10.94 -2.07 20.07
CA GLY A 189 11.48 -1.78 18.73
C GLY A 189 10.54 -0.95 17.85
N VAL A 190 9.23 -0.97 18.11
CA VAL A 190 8.26 -0.20 17.31
C VAL A 190 8.53 1.31 17.41
N ARG A 191 8.56 1.98 16.26
CA ARG A 191 8.79 3.45 16.13
C ARG A 191 7.61 4.18 15.51
N GLY A 192 6.86 3.53 14.63
CA GLY A 192 5.69 4.09 13.98
C GLY A 192 4.48 3.20 14.16
N ILE A 193 3.33 3.82 14.39
CA ILE A 193 2.05 3.15 14.51
C ILE A 193 1.11 3.84 13.54
N GLU A 194 0.64 3.09 12.55
CA GLU A 194 -0.49 3.49 11.72
C GLU A 194 -1.71 2.67 12.08
N VAL A 195 -2.84 3.35 12.20
CA VAL A 195 -4.16 2.74 12.33
C VAL A 195 -4.99 3.22 11.15
N SER A 196 -5.30 2.29 10.26
CA SER A 196 -6.11 2.56 9.08
C SER A 196 -7.47 1.90 9.24
N LEU A 197 -8.52 2.70 9.20
CA LEU A 197 -9.87 2.17 9.32
C LEU A 197 -10.38 1.69 7.97
N ALA A 198 -10.52 0.37 7.86
CA ALA A 198 -11.02 -0.27 6.66
C ALA A 198 -12.33 -0.99 6.95
N TYR A 199 -13.26 -0.94 6.01
CA TYR A 199 -14.62 -1.40 6.25
C TYR A 199 -15.08 -2.46 5.25
N ARG A 200 -15.84 -3.44 5.73
CA ARG A 200 -16.51 -4.45 4.88
C ARG A 200 -18.02 -4.27 4.99
N PRO A 201 -18.67 -3.64 4.01
CA PRO A 201 -20.11 -3.49 4.03
C PRO A 201 -20.88 -4.81 4.07
N LYS A 202 -22.00 -4.78 4.79
CA LYS A 202 -22.89 -5.91 5.04
C LYS A 202 -23.61 -6.30 3.74
N GLU A 203 -23.99 -5.34 2.93
CA GLU A 203 -24.72 -5.54 1.67
C GLU A 203 -23.90 -6.41 0.71
N TYR A 204 -22.59 -6.22 0.75
CA TYR A 204 -21.64 -7.00 0.00
C TYR A 204 -21.52 -8.38 0.60
N ALA A 205 -21.40 -8.50 1.93
CA ALA A 205 -21.37 -9.81 2.59
C ALA A 205 -22.68 -10.61 2.44
N ASP A 206 -23.83 -9.95 2.29
CA ASP A 206 -25.16 -10.55 2.20
C ASP A 206 -25.57 -10.89 0.76
N SER A 207 -24.97 -10.25 -0.25
CA SER A 207 -25.30 -10.45 -1.66
C SER A 207 -24.06 -10.65 -2.52
N ILE A 208 -23.92 -11.87 -3.06
CA ILE A 208 -22.83 -12.19 -3.98
C ILE A 208 -22.88 -11.35 -5.27
N ASP A 209 -24.06 -10.91 -5.70
CA ASP A 209 -24.20 -9.99 -6.84
C ASP A 209 -23.56 -8.63 -6.58
N VAL A 210 -23.90 -8.02 -5.45
CA VAL A 210 -23.36 -6.72 -5.05
C VAL A 210 -21.85 -6.82 -4.87
N PHE A 211 -21.39 -7.87 -4.18
CA PHE A 211 -19.97 -8.13 -4.02
C PHE A 211 -19.24 -8.34 -5.35
N LYS A 212 -19.79 -9.16 -6.25
CA LYS A 212 -19.23 -9.39 -7.59
C LYS A 212 -19.14 -8.09 -8.38
N ALA A 213 -20.23 -7.32 -8.43
CA ALA A 213 -20.33 -6.09 -9.20
C ALA A 213 -19.25 -5.10 -8.77
N ALA A 214 -19.10 -4.86 -7.47
CA ALA A 214 -18.10 -3.92 -6.98
C ALA A 214 -16.65 -4.42 -7.15
N ARG A 215 -16.39 -5.72 -7.04
CA ARG A 215 -15.06 -6.26 -7.34
C ARG A 215 -14.73 -6.13 -8.83
N LEU A 216 -15.72 -6.32 -9.70
CA LEU A 216 -15.54 -6.08 -11.12
C LEU A 216 -15.35 -4.61 -11.43
N ASP A 217 -16.00 -3.69 -10.73
CA ASP A 217 -15.81 -2.25 -10.91
C ASP A 217 -14.34 -1.86 -10.67
N VAL A 218 -13.77 -2.24 -9.53
CA VAL A 218 -12.36 -1.96 -9.23
C VAL A 218 -11.40 -2.66 -10.21
N LEU A 219 -11.68 -3.93 -10.57
CA LEU A 219 -10.89 -4.62 -11.60
C LEU A 219 -11.05 -3.99 -13.00
N SER A 220 -12.16 -3.29 -13.26
CA SER A 220 -12.39 -2.57 -14.50
C SER A 220 -11.55 -1.30 -14.58
N GLN A 221 -11.30 -0.62 -13.46
CA GLN A 221 -10.37 0.52 -13.41
C GLN A 221 -8.94 0.07 -13.76
N GLN A 222 -8.51 -1.08 -13.23
CA GLN A 222 -7.24 -1.73 -13.58
C GLN A 222 -7.19 -2.14 -15.06
N ARG A 223 -8.29 -2.68 -15.60
CA ARG A 223 -8.42 -2.97 -17.03
C ARG A 223 -8.29 -1.67 -17.85
N ASN A 224 -8.97 -0.59 -17.49
CA ASN A 224 -8.92 0.69 -18.20
C ASN A 224 -7.51 1.28 -18.15
N TYR A 225 -6.81 1.15 -17.03
CA TYR A 225 -5.41 1.54 -16.90
C TYR A 225 -4.51 0.70 -17.82
N CYS A 226 -4.72 -0.62 -17.88
CA CYS A 226 -4.00 -1.50 -18.82
C CYS A 226 -4.29 -1.14 -20.29
N GLU A 227 -5.54 -0.80 -20.64
CA GLU A 227 -5.92 -0.33 -21.98
C GLU A 227 -5.23 1.00 -22.30
N TYR A 228 -5.27 1.96 -21.37
CA TYR A 228 -4.59 3.24 -21.51
C TYR A 228 -3.08 3.08 -21.74
N LEU A 229 -2.40 2.18 -21.00
CA LEU A 229 -0.98 1.91 -21.21
C LEU A 229 -0.71 1.18 -22.53
N CYS A 230 -1.58 0.24 -22.94
CA CYS A 230 -1.47 -0.42 -24.23
C CYS A 230 -1.64 0.56 -25.41
N ASP A 231 -2.59 1.49 -25.30
CA ASP A 231 -2.85 2.52 -26.30
C ASP A 231 -1.78 3.61 -26.26
N GLY A 232 -1.28 3.96 -25.06
CA GLY A 232 -0.16 4.87 -24.81
C GLY A 232 1.13 4.42 -25.50
N ALA A 233 1.39 3.11 -25.53
CA ALA A 233 2.49 2.54 -26.31
C ALA A 233 2.36 2.76 -27.84
N SER A 234 1.18 3.16 -28.33
CA SER A 234 0.96 3.58 -29.73
C SER A 234 1.17 5.09 -29.95
N TRP A 235 1.25 5.91 -28.90
CA TRP A 235 1.50 7.35 -29.01
C TRP A 235 3.01 7.60 -28.86
N GLY A 236 3.70 7.80 -29.99
CA GLY A 236 5.12 8.16 -30.03
C GLY A 236 5.48 9.45 -29.24
N PRO A 237 6.78 9.78 -29.13
CA PRO A 237 7.35 10.53 -28.02
C PRO A 237 6.89 11.99 -27.99
N LEU A 238 6.18 12.36 -26.91
CA LEU A 238 5.94 13.76 -26.54
C LEU A 238 6.48 14.12 -25.15
N VAL A 239 7.25 13.23 -24.51
CA VAL A 239 7.95 13.56 -23.27
C VAL A 239 9.40 13.98 -23.61
N PRO A 240 9.83 15.20 -23.26
CA PRO A 240 11.20 15.67 -23.51
C PRO A 240 12.22 14.85 -22.71
N ALA A 241 13.38 14.66 -23.34
CA ALA A 241 14.31 13.56 -23.14
C ALA A 241 15.35 13.73 -22.02
N ASP A 242 14.94 14.10 -20.80
CA ASP A 242 15.91 14.49 -19.77
C ASP A 242 16.08 13.56 -18.56
N ASP A 243 15.39 12.42 -18.46
CA ASP A 243 15.60 11.52 -17.32
C ASP A 243 16.17 10.14 -17.72
N GLU A 244 17.41 9.93 -17.27
CA GLU A 244 18.26 8.74 -17.37
C GLU A 244 17.80 7.63 -16.40
N GLU A 245 16.72 6.91 -16.69
CA GLU A 245 16.44 5.64 -15.98
C GLU A 245 16.41 4.43 -16.94
N GLU A 246 17.27 3.47 -16.57
CA GLU A 246 17.67 2.27 -17.30
C GLU A 246 16.61 1.14 -17.26
N ASP A 247 16.55 0.39 -18.36
CA ASP A 247 16.37 -1.07 -18.39
C ASP A 247 15.03 -1.73 -17.99
N GLU A 248 13.93 -1.41 -18.67
CA GLU A 248 12.86 -2.40 -18.89
C GLU A 248 12.41 -2.46 -20.36
N HIS A 249 12.62 -3.62 -20.97
CA HIS A 249 12.26 -3.89 -22.36
C HIS A 249 10.73 -3.70 -22.61
N PRO A 250 10.32 -2.83 -23.55
CA PRO A 250 8.90 -2.49 -23.77
C PRO A 250 8.04 -3.65 -24.26
N ASP A 251 8.63 -4.69 -24.87
CA ASP A 251 7.87 -5.81 -25.45
C ASP A 251 7.29 -6.78 -24.41
N GLY A 252 7.97 -6.96 -23.26
CA GLY A 252 7.49 -7.81 -22.18
C GLY A 252 6.24 -7.23 -21.50
N ARG A 253 6.32 -5.95 -21.15
CA ARG A 253 5.24 -5.23 -20.47
C ARG A 253 3.97 -5.15 -21.32
N ALA A 254 4.09 -4.90 -22.62
CA ALA A 254 2.92 -4.86 -23.51
C ALA A 254 2.22 -6.24 -23.64
N ALA A 255 2.98 -7.33 -23.70
CA ALA A 255 2.42 -8.68 -23.71
C ALA A 255 1.75 -9.03 -22.38
N GLU A 256 2.32 -8.58 -21.26
CA GLU A 256 1.73 -8.71 -19.93
C GLU A 256 0.40 -7.97 -19.83
N LEU A 257 0.35 -6.69 -20.19
CA LEU A 257 -0.88 -5.89 -20.14
C LEU A 257 -1.99 -6.52 -21.01
N ARG A 258 -1.69 -7.00 -22.22
CA ARG A 258 -2.66 -7.73 -23.06
C ARG A 258 -3.16 -9.01 -22.39
N ASN A 259 -2.28 -9.75 -21.73
CA ASN A 259 -2.66 -10.93 -20.95
C ASN A 259 -3.57 -10.57 -19.77
N ALA A 260 -3.34 -9.43 -19.10
CA ALA A 260 -4.22 -8.90 -18.06
C ALA A 260 -5.64 -8.70 -18.59
N LEU A 261 -5.78 -8.01 -19.73
CA LEU A 261 -7.07 -7.73 -20.37
C LEU A 261 -7.84 -9.01 -20.73
N ILE A 262 -7.15 -10.01 -21.29
CA ILE A 262 -7.75 -11.32 -21.60
C ILE A 262 -8.21 -12.01 -20.31
N LYS A 263 -7.39 -11.97 -19.25
CA LYS A 263 -7.74 -12.56 -17.94
C LYS A 263 -8.95 -11.88 -17.32
N TYR A 264 -9.05 -10.55 -17.34
CA TYR A 264 -10.22 -9.81 -16.87
C TYR A 264 -11.50 -10.27 -17.59
N GLY A 265 -11.48 -10.30 -18.94
CA GLY A 265 -12.64 -10.71 -19.73
C GLY A 265 -13.07 -12.17 -19.49
N ARG A 266 -12.12 -13.06 -19.20
CA ARG A 266 -12.44 -14.45 -18.78
C ARG A 266 -13.04 -14.47 -17.38
N LEU A 267 -12.43 -13.77 -16.44
CA LEU A 267 -12.86 -13.69 -15.05
C LEU A 267 -14.30 -13.18 -14.95
N ALA A 268 -14.62 -12.01 -15.53
CA ALA A 268 -15.96 -11.44 -15.51
C ALA A 268 -17.02 -12.40 -16.06
N ARG A 269 -16.77 -13.00 -17.23
CA ARG A 269 -17.68 -13.96 -17.86
C ARG A 269 -17.90 -15.21 -17.00
N HIS A 270 -16.85 -15.72 -16.36
CA HIS A 270 -16.96 -16.90 -15.51
C HIS A 270 -17.69 -16.60 -14.20
N TRP A 271 -17.53 -15.40 -13.67
CA TRP A 271 -18.25 -14.92 -12.49
C TRP A 271 -19.74 -14.74 -12.77
N ASP A 272 -20.12 -14.16 -13.90
CA ASP A 272 -21.53 -14.07 -14.32
C ASP A 272 -22.19 -15.44 -14.39
N LYS A 273 -21.55 -16.39 -15.08
CA LYS A 273 -22.05 -17.78 -15.16
C LYS A 273 -22.21 -18.43 -13.79
N TYR A 274 -21.29 -18.17 -12.87
CA TYR A 274 -21.32 -18.73 -11.52
C TYR A 274 -22.48 -18.16 -10.71
N VAL A 275 -22.66 -16.84 -10.72
CA VAL A 275 -23.76 -16.18 -10.02
C VAL A 275 -25.12 -16.54 -10.64
N ASP A 276 -25.22 -16.64 -11.96
CA ASP A 276 -26.42 -17.12 -12.64
C ASP A 276 -26.78 -18.57 -12.23
N ALA A 277 -25.78 -19.44 -12.06
CA ALA A 277 -25.99 -20.80 -11.58
C ALA A 277 -26.54 -20.83 -10.15
N ILE A 278 -26.00 -19.99 -9.25
CA ILE A 278 -26.53 -19.82 -7.88
C ILE A 278 -27.99 -19.39 -7.92
N HIS A 279 -28.36 -18.43 -8.78
CA HIS A 279 -29.74 -17.97 -8.91
C HIS A 279 -30.71 -19.02 -9.45
N ARG A 280 -30.24 -19.94 -10.29
CA ARG A 280 -31.04 -21.09 -10.75
C ARG A 280 -31.19 -22.18 -9.70
N GLY A 281 -30.54 -22.06 -8.54
CA GLY A 281 -30.54 -23.07 -7.49
C GLY A 281 -29.71 -24.31 -7.85
N GLU A 282 -28.82 -24.20 -8.84
CA GLU A 282 -27.86 -25.26 -9.14
C GLU A 282 -26.91 -25.36 -7.94
N THR A 283 -26.90 -26.51 -7.28
CA THR A 283 -26.06 -26.67 -6.08
C THR A 283 -24.59 -26.51 -6.49
N ALA A 284 -23.85 -25.67 -5.77
CA ALA A 284 -22.44 -25.37 -6.06
C ALA A 284 -21.53 -26.62 -6.06
N GLY A 285 -22.02 -27.78 -5.60
CA GLY A 285 -21.33 -29.05 -5.62
C GLY A 285 -21.52 -29.90 -6.89
N GLU A 286 -22.49 -29.58 -7.76
CA GLU A 286 -22.78 -30.36 -8.97
C GLU A 286 -22.19 -29.75 -10.26
N GLN A 287 -21.79 -28.47 -10.23
CA GLN A 287 -21.02 -27.90 -11.32
C GLN A 287 -19.56 -28.40 -11.26
N PRO A 288 -18.95 -28.76 -12.40
CA PRO A 288 -17.55 -29.18 -12.43
C PRO A 288 -16.68 -28.02 -11.93
N SER A 289 -16.23 -28.15 -10.69
CA SER A 289 -15.44 -27.19 -9.89
C SER A 289 -14.03 -26.93 -10.44
N GLY A 290 -13.82 -27.05 -11.75
CA GLY A 290 -12.51 -26.94 -12.39
C GLY A 290 -12.16 -25.53 -12.89
N CYS A 291 -13.09 -24.58 -12.90
CA CYS A 291 -12.76 -23.22 -13.35
C CYS A 291 -12.15 -22.39 -12.23
N LYS A 292 -10.83 -22.19 -12.29
CA LYS A 292 -10.07 -21.36 -11.34
C LYS A 292 -10.68 -19.97 -11.10
N TYR A 293 -11.30 -19.35 -12.10
CA TYR A 293 -11.91 -18.02 -11.95
C TYR A 293 -13.14 -18.05 -11.06
N GLN A 294 -13.97 -19.08 -11.16
CA GLN A 294 -15.15 -19.24 -10.30
C GLN A 294 -14.73 -19.54 -8.86
N GLU A 295 -13.67 -20.33 -8.69
CA GLU A 295 -13.10 -20.64 -7.38
C GLU A 295 -12.58 -19.39 -6.66
N VAL A 296 -11.90 -18.49 -7.38
CA VAL A 296 -11.46 -17.19 -6.82
C VAL A 296 -12.65 -16.39 -6.28
N LEU A 297 -13.76 -16.29 -7.03
CA LEU A 297 -14.96 -15.58 -6.54
C LEU A 297 -15.56 -16.27 -5.33
N ARG A 298 -15.74 -17.58 -5.39
CA ARG A 298 -16.35 -18.36 -4.30
C ARG A 298 -15.55 -18.27 -3.01
N LEU A 299 -14.24 -18.51 -3.07
CA LEU A 299 -13.36 -18.47 -1.90
C LEU A 299 -13.21 -17.04 -1.38
N GLY A 300 -13.00 -16.09 -2.28
CA GLY A 300 -12.89 -14.68 -1.94
C GLY A 300 -14.15 -14.12 -1.26
N TYR A 301 -15.32 -14.47 -1.77
CA TYR A 301 -16.61 -14.10 -1.19
C TYR A 301 -16.82 -14.75 0.18
N ALA A 302 -16.59 -16.06 0.29
CA ALA A 302 -16.73 -16.77 1.56
C ALA A 302 -15.81 -16.18 2.64
N GLU A 303 -14.56 -15.88 2.30
CA GLU A 303 -13.62 -15.24 3.21
C GLU A 303 -14.05 -13.81 3.55
N TYR A 304 -14.52 -13.03 2.57
CA TYR A 304 -15.07 -11.70 2.83
C TYR A 304 -16.24 -11.74 3.84
N CYS A 305 -17.19 -12.66 3.68
CA CYS A 305 -18.31 -12.85 4.61
C CYS A 305 -17.82 -13.18 6.03
N ARG A 306 -16.83 -14.09 6.14
CA ARG A 306 -16.21 -14.46 7.42
C ARG A 306 -15.57 -13.23 8.09
N LEU A 307 -14.82 -12.45 7.33
CA LEU A 307 -14.13 -11.24 7.79
C LEU A 307 -15.09 -10.12 8.19
N HIS A 308 -16.20 -9.96 7.47
CA HIS A 308 -17.27 -9.05 7.83
C HIS A 308 -17.90 -9.41 9.19
N GLN A 309 -18.22 -10.70 9.40
CA GLN A 309 -18.76 -11.18 10.68
C GLN A 309 -17.79 -10.96 11.84
N GLU A 310 -16.51 -11.21 11.61
CA GLU A 310 -15.45 -10.94 12.58
C GLU A 310 -15.35 -9.44 12.92
N GLN A 311 -15.40 -8.57 11.91
CA GLN A 311 -15.45 -7.12 12.11
C GLN A 311 -16.64 -6.68 12.95
N ARG A 312 -17.85 -7.16 12.63
CA ARG A 312 -19.04 -6.83 13.43
C ARG A 312 -18.92 -7.27 14.88
N ARG A 313 -18.36 -8.44 15.14
CA ARG A 313 -18.12 -8.94 16.49
C ARG A 313 -17.13 -8.03 17.25
N LEU A 314 -16.01 -7.70 16.62
CA LEU A 314 -14.96 -6.87 17.22
C LEU A 314 -15.42 -5.44 17.52
N LEU A 315 -16.25 -4.86 16.65
CA LEU A 315 -16.88 -3.56 16.87
C LEU A 315 -17.88 -3.63 18.03
N ARG A 316 -18.80 -4.60 18.02
CA ARG A 316 -19.84 -4.73 19.05
C ARG A 316 -19.28 -4.91 20.47
N ASP A 317 -18.19 -5.67 20.59
CA ASP A 317 -17.65 -6.02 21.91
C ASP A 317 -16.58 -5.00 22.38
N ALA A 318 -16.27 -3.95 21.59
CA ALA A 318 -15.22 -2.95 21.82
C ALA A 318 -13.82 -3.53 22.16
N THR A 319 -13.63 -4.83 21.95
CA THR A 319 -12.40 -5.54 22.29
C THR A 319 -11.22 -5.06 21.46
N PHE A 320 -11.48 -4.59 20.24
CA PHE A 320 -10.47 -4.08 19.33
C PHE A 320 -9.81 -2.81 19.87
N ALA A 321 -10.59 -1.77 20.18
CA ALA A 321 -10.07 -0.50 20.70
C ALA A 321 -9.24 -0.71 21.98
N ASN A 322 -9.74 -1.56 22.88
CA ASN A 322 -9.03 -1.91 24.11
C ASN A 322 -7.74 -2.71 23.86
N ALA A 323 -7.76 -3.67 22.94
CA ALA A 323 -6.59 -4.46 22.59
C ALA A 323 -5.51 -3.62 21.89
N LEU A 324 -5.92 -2.70 21.01
CA LEU A 324 -5.03 -1.78 20.32
C LEU A 324 -4.42 -0.78 21.30
N ALA A 325 -5.25 -0.12 22.13
CA ALA A 325 -4.77 0.76 23.21
C ALA A 325 -3.76 0.04 24.11
N SER A 326 -4.07 -1.19 24.52
CA SER A 326 -3.19 -2.03 25.35
C SER A 326 -1.91 -2.45 24.64
N SER A 327 -1.93 -2.54 23.31
CA SER A 327 -0.75 -2.90 22.52
C SER A 327 0.17 -1.70 22.36
N VAL A 328 -0.39 -0.53 22.05
CA VAL A 328 0.43 0.69 21.96
C VAL A 328 0.97 1.12 23.31
N ALA A 329 0.23 0.89 24.38
CA ALA A 329 0.74 1.03 25.74
C ALA A 329 2.06 0.28 26.02
N ARG A 330 2.38 -0.75 25.22
CA ARG A 330 3.63 -1.53 25.32
C ARG A 330 4.73 -1.02 24.38
N MET A 331 4.49 0.03 23.61
CA MET A 331 5.40 0.59 22.61
C MET A 331 5.94 1.96 23.08
N PRO A 332 6.79 2.00 24.13
CA PRO A 332 7.23 3.26 24.74
C PRO A 332 8.08 4.11 23.80
N ASN A 333 8.62 3.52 22.74
CA ASN A 333 9.51 4.18 21.80
C ASN A 333 8.80 4.59 20.50
N ALA A 334 7.47 4.51 20.45
CA ALA A 334 6.70 5.02 19.32
C ALA A 334 6.91 6.54 19.20
N ARG A 335 7.42 6.97 18.04
CA ARG A 335 7.69 8.36 17.65
C ARG A 335 6.72 8.85 16.59
N SER A 336 6.03 7.96 15.88
CA SER A 336 5.04 8.34 14.88
C SER A 336 3.71 7.67 15.22
N PHE A 337 2.64 8.45 15.21
CA PHE A 337 1.28 7.95 15.26
C PHE A 337 0.48 8.53 14.11
N VAL A 338 -0.10 7.65 13.32
CA VAL A 338 -0.96 7.99 12.20
C VAL A 338 -2.28 7.27 12.38
N PHE A 339 -3.36 8.03 12.40
CA PHE A 339 -4.70 7.51 12.32
C PHE A 339 -5.34 8.06 11.06
N VAL A 340 -5.64 7.18 10.13
CA VAL A 340 -6.25 7.53 8.86
C VAL A 340 -7.51 6.69 8.69
N ASP A 341 -8.57 7.32 8.21
CA ASP A 341 -9.74 6.60 7.74
C ASP A 341 -9.64 6.22 6.27
N LYS A 342 -8.64 6.72 5.55
CA LYS A 342 -8.31 6.30 4.20
C LYS A 342 -7.59 4.95 4.25
N TRP A 343 -8.32 3.90 3.88
CA TRP A 343 -7.72 2.68 3.40
C TRP A 343 -7.22 2.92 1.97
N ASP A 344 -5.90 3.12 1.80
CA ASP A 344 -5.29 3.34 0.47
C ASP A 344 -4.43 2.12 0.06
N PRO A 345 -5.06 1.05 -0.43
CA PRO A 345 -4.34 -0.09 -0.96
C PRO A 345 -3.67 0.24 -2.30
N ASP A 346 -3.96 1.40 -2.92
CA ASP A 346 -3.53 1.69 -4.28
C ASP A 346 -2.02 1.84 -4.38
N THR A 347 -1.34 2.30 -3.33
CA THR A 347 0.13 2.28 -3.32
C THR A 347 0.75 0.88 -3.40
N GLU A 348 0.01 -0.19 -3.08
CA GLU A 348 0.49 -1.57 -3.26
C GLU A 348 0.10 -2.17 -4.63
N TYR A 349 -0.90 -1.61 -5.33
CA TYR A 349 -1.51 -2.23 -6.52
C TYR A 349 -1.53 -1.36 -7.79
N GLU A 350 -1.21 -0.07 -7.72
CA GLU A 350 -1.16 0.80 -8.91
C GLU A 350 -0.06 0.37 -9.89
N ASP A 351 1.06 -0.16 -9.39
CA ASP A 351 2.19 -0.56 -10.21
C ASP A 351 2.20 -2.05 -10.60
N GLN A 352 1.39 -2.88 -9.94
CA GLN A 352 1.35 -4.32 -10.19
C GLN A 352 -0.01 -4.78 -10.68
N PRO A 353 -0.09 -5.39 -11.87
CA PRO A 353 -1.38 -5.77 -12.43
C PRO A 353 -1.97 -6.92 -11.62
N LEU A 354 -2.93 -6.62 -10.73
CA LEU A 354 -3.68 -7.56 -9.87
C LEU A 354 -4.14 -8.84 -10.58
N LEU A 355 -4.39 -8.73 -11.89
CA LEU A 355 -4.82 -9.82 -12.75
C LEU A 355 -3.71 -10.85 -13.07
N HIS A 356 -2.46 -10.57 -12.72
CA HIS A 356 -1.31 -11.46 -13.01
C HIS A 356 -1.05 -12.48 -11.92
N ASP A 357 -1.27 -12.07 -10.68
CA ASP A 357 -0.95 -12.85 -9.50
C ASP A 357 -2.24 -13.37 -8.85
N ALA A 358 -2.37 -14.69 -8.79
CA ALA A 358 -3.52 -15.34 -8.19
C ALA A 358 -3.60 -15.11 -6.67
N ASP A 359 -2.46 -14.97 -5.99
CA ASP A 359 -2.39 -14.72 -4.55
C ASP A 359 -2.80 -13.27 -4.25
N MET A 360 -2.32 -12.31 -5.06
CA MET A 360 -2.78 -10.91 -4.94
C MET A 360 -4.27 -10.80 -5.24
N LEU A 361 -4.75 -11.43 -6.31
CA LEU A 361 -6.18 -11.45 -6.63
C LEU A 361 -7.00 -12.06 -5.49
N SER A 362 -6.54 -13.16 -4.89
CA SER A 362 -7.21 -13.81 -3.75
C SER A 362 -7.29 -12.88 -2.53
N ARG A 363 -6.19 -12.20 -2.18
CA ARG A 363 -6.16 -11.20 -1.10
C ARG A 363 -7.12 -10.06 -1.39
N PHE A 364 -7.06 -9.51 -2.60
CA PHE A 364 -7.92 -8.45 -3.09
C PHE A 364 -9.41 -8.81 -2.95
N MET A 365 -9.82 -10.03 -3.29
CA MET A 365 -11.22 -10.43 -3.17
C MET A 365 -11.76 -10.25 -1.74
N SER A 366 -10.96 -10.61 -0.74
CA SER A 366 -11.34 -10.52 0.67
C SER A 366 -11.05 -9.16 1.33
N ALA A 367 -10.38 -8.24 0.61
CA ALA A 367 -9.98 -6.94 1.12
C ALA A 367 -11.19 -6.08 1.57
N PRO A 368 -11.04 -5.12 2.49
CA PRO A 368 -12.05 -4.08 2.68
C PRO A 368 -12.25 -3.27 1.39
N LEU A 369 -13.36 -2.55 1.28
CA LEU A 369 -13.58 -1.59 0.18
C LEU A 369 -13.08 -0.22 0.60
N LYS A 370 -12.74 0.61 -0.39
CA LYS A 370 -12.42 2.00 -0.13
C LYS A 370 -13.69 2.80 0.12
N TRP A 371 -13.59 3.85 0.91
CA TRP A 371 -14.72 4.74 1.17
C TRP A 371 -15.30 5.40 -0.09
N PRO A 372 -14.49 5.89 -1.06
CA PRO A 372 -15.03 6.39 -2.32
C PRO A 372 -15.84 5.33 -3.06
N GLU A 373 -15.38 4.08 -3.11
CA GLU A 373 -16.11 2.96 -3.75
C GLU A 373 -17.46 2.70 -3.06
N ILE A 374 -17.51 2.81 -1.73
CA ILE A 374 -18.75 2.66 -0.95
C ILE A 374 -19.69 3.85 -1.20
N GLU A 375 -19.15 5.06 -1.35
CA GLU A 375 -19.92 6.29 -1.48
C GLU A 375 -20.38 6.60 -2.91
N ASP A 376 -19.66 6.16 -3.93
CA ASP A 376 -19.90 6.46 -5.35
C ASP A 376 -20.93 5.50 -5.99
N ASP A 377 -21.29 4.40 -5.34
CA ASP A 377 -22.35 3.45 -5.75
C ASP A 377 -23.79 4.03 -5.61
N ARG A 378 -23.92 5.35 -5.79
CA ARG A 378 -25.16 6.15 -5.68
C ARG A 378 -26.14 5.89 -6.83
N GLU A 379 -25.69 5.23 -7.90
CA GLU A 379 -26.53 4.86 -9.04
C GLU A 379 -27.49 3.69 -8.74
N GLN A 380 -27.40 3.08 -7.56
CA GLN A 380 -28.46 2.22 -7.02
C GLN A 380 -29.37 3.03 -6.08
N PRO A 381 -30.42 3.69 -6.60
CA PRO A 381 -31.35 4.44 -5.76
C PRO A 381 -32.04 3.48 -4.78
N ALA A 382 -31.94 3.78 -3.50
CA ALA A 382 -32.71 3.18 -2.41
C ALA A 382 -32.37 1.75 -1.99
N ARG A 383 -31.19 1.21 -2.28
CA ARG A 383 -30.55 0.38 -1.26
C ARG A 383 -29.87 1.34 -0.30
N GLU A 384 -30.62 1.69 0.74
CA GLU A 384 -30.06 2.00 2.04
C GLU A 384 -28.89 1.04 2.25
N LEU A 385 -27.66 1.47 1.92
CA LEU A 385 -26.47 0.81 2.40
C LEU A 385 -26.64 0.89 3.90
N GLU A 386 -27.23 -0.12 4.53
CA GLU A 386 -27.37 -0.30 5.97
C GLU A 386 -26.03 -0.04 6.67
N CYS A 387 -24.91 -0.03 5.95
CA CYS A 387 -23.60 0.42 6.40
C CYS A 387 -23.35 1.91 6.30
N ALA A 388 -23.69 2.57 5.19
CA ALA A 388 -23.72 4.03 5.12
C ALA A 388 -24.79 4.57 6.07
N ARG A 389 -25.93 3.86 6.24
CA ARG A 389 -27.07 3.96 7.18
C ARG A 389 -26.79 3.43 8.58
N LEU A 390 -25.80 2.58 8.85
CA LEU A 390 -25.37 2.23 10.21
C LEU A 390 -24.36 3.26 10.64
N LEU A 391 -23.43 3.65 9.76
CA LEU A 391 -22.63 4.85 9.93
C LEU A 391 -23.54 6.07 9.98
N TRP A 392 -24.65 6.13 9.25
CA TRP A 392 -25.62 7.23 9.25
C TRP A 392 -26.64 7.16 10.38
N GLU A 393 -27.03 6.00 10.90
CA GLU A 393 -27.72 5.86 12.19
C GLU A 393 -26.74 6.02 13.38
N ILE A 394 -25.43 5.95 13.11
CA ILE A 394 -24.31 6.41 13.94
C ILE A 394 -23.96 7.90 13.62
N ARG A 395 -24.55 8.58 12.61
CA ARG A 395 -24.16 9.97 12.21
C ARG A 395 -25.31 10.98 12.29
N GLU A 396 -26.55 10.61 11.99
CA GLU A 396 -27.71 11.52 11.96
C GLU A 396 -28.19 11.89 13.37
N ASP A 397 -27.73 11.17 14.40
CA ASP A 397 -27.76 11.59 15.80
C ASP A 397 -26.56 11.01 16.57
N ARG A 398 -25.35 11.50 16.23
CA ARG A 398 -24.06 11.25 16.92
C ARG A 398 -23.57 9.81 16.79
N LEU A 399 -22.26 9.62 16.67
CA LEU A 399 -21.67 8.32 17.04
C LEU A 399 -22.30 7.97 18.37
N ARG A 400 -22.93 6.78 18.50
CA ARG A 400 -23.49 6.36 19.78
C ARG A 400 -22.43 6.70 20.81
N ALA A 401 -22.81 7.43 21.86
CA ALA A 401 -21.84 8.03 22.76
C ALA A 401 -20.79 7.00 23.22
N ASP A 402 -21.20 5.74 23.34
CA ASP A 402 -20.37 4.56 23.58
C ASP A 402 -19.33 4.31 22.48
N ASP A 403 -19.73 4.20 21.21
CA ASP A 403 -18.81 3.99 20.07
C ASP A 403 -17.85 5.16 19.88
N LYS A 404 -18.34 6.41 19.99
CA LYS A 404 -17.49 7.60 20.00
C LYS A 404 -16.47 7.51 21.12
N SER A 405 -16.95 7.17 22.32
CA SER A 405 -16.09 7.06 23.49
C SER A 405 -15.01 5.99 23.29
N HIS A 406 -15.25 4.92 22.54
CA HIS A 406 -14.23 3.92 22.26
C HIS A 406 -13.10 4.48 21.40
N ILE A 407 -13.41 5.25 20.35
CA ILE A 407 -12.41 5.95 19.53
C ILE A 407 -11.71 7.01 20.39
N ASP A 408 -12.46 7.87 21.08
CA ASP A 408 -11.91 8.93 21.92
C ASP A 408 -11.04 8.38 23.07
N ASN A 409 -11.41 7.23 23.64
CA ASN A 409 -10.63 6.55 24.67
C ASN A 409 -9.38 5.89 24.10
N PHE A 410 -9.46 5.32 22.90
CA PHE A 410 -8.29 4.79 22.20
C PHE A 410 -7.29 5.91 21.88
N LEU A 411 -7.74 6.95 21.17
CA LEU A 411 -6.91 8.10 20.79
C LEU A 411 -6.41 8.88 22.01
N GLY A 412 -7.23 9.00 23.05
CA GLY A 412 -6.84 9.59 24.32
C GLY A 412 -5.78 8.76 25.05
N ALA A 413 -5.94 7.44 25.14
CA ALA A 413 -4.96 6.57 25.79
C ALA A 413 -3.62 6.56 25.03
N MET A 414 -3.69 6.59 23.70
CA MET A 414 -2.56 6.79 22.81
C MET A 414 -1.81 8.08 23.11
N ALA A 415 -2.54 9.20 23.06
CA ALA A 415 -2.06 10.54 23.34
C ALA A 415 -1.34 10.62 24.69
N SER A 416 -2.00 10.15 25.76
CA SER A 416 -1.46 10.25 27.12
C SER A 416 -0.22 9.39 27.36
N ARG A 417 -0.03 8.29 26.61
CA ARG A 417 1.10 7.37 26.82
C ARG A 417 2.28 7.65 25.91
N CYS A 418 2.03 8.00 24.66
CA CYS A 418 3.09 8.21 23.66
C CYS A 418 3.40 9.70 23.44
N GLY A 419 2.50 10.62 23.82
CA GLY A 419 2.55 12.05 23.46
C GLY A 419 3.90 12.72 23.68
N GLN A 420 4.56 12.46 24.81
CA GLN A 420 5.86 13.04 25.14
C GLN A 420 7.03 12.57 24.23
N HIS A 421 6.83 11.48 23.49
CA HIS A 421 7.83 10.88 22.60
C HIS A 421 7.47 11.01 21.12
N LEU A 422 6.22 11.35 20.81
CA LEU A 422 5.79 11.56 19.44
C LEU A 422 6.53 12.73 18.80
N ARG A 423 7.01 12.48 17.58
CA ARG A 423 7.56 13.42 16.61
C ARG A 423 6.60 13.64 15.45
N VAL A 424 5.82 12.64 15.08
CA VAL A 424 4.83 12.71 14.01
C VAL A 424 3.47 12.35 14.59
N LEU A 425 2.49 13.22 14.36
CA LEU A 425 1.11 13.02 14.73
C LEU A 425 0.23 13.36 13.55
N ARG A 426 -0.43 12.34 12.98
CA ARG A 426 -1.37 12.50 11.88
C ARG A 426 -2.74 11.96 12.26
N PHE A 427 -3.74 12.80 12.10
CA PHE A 427 -5.15 12.48 12.21
C PHE A 427 -5.84 12.88 10.92
N ASP A 428 -6.40 11.91 10.23
CA ASP A 428 -7.08 12.10 8.96
C ASP A 428 -8.46 11.43 9.04
N PHE A 429 -9.49 12.28 9.09
CA PHE A 429 -10.90 11.90 9.25
C PHE A 429 -11.70 12.24 7.97
N TYR A 430 -11.02 12.29 6.82
CA TYR A 430 -11.59 12.73 5.55
C TYR A 430 -12.82 11.92 5.10
N HIS A 431 -12.86 10.62 5.37
CA HIS A 431 -13.99 9.74 5.08
C HIS A 431 -15.01 9.61 6.23
N PHE A 432 -14.70 10.14 7.41
CA PHE A 432 -15.68 10.37 8.47
C PHE A 432 -16.53 11.61 8.19
N ALA A 433 -15.94 12.64 7.59
CA ALA A 433 -16.64 13.81 7.13
C ALA A 433 -17.62 13.44 6.00
N PHE A 434 -18.93 13.49 6.27
CA PHE A 434 -19.93 13.26 5.24
C PHE A 434 -20.49 14.57 4.70
N ALA A 435 -20.45 14.67 3.39
CA ALA A 435 -21.07 15.71 2.61
C ALA A 435 -22.60 15.56 2.55
N SER A 436 -23.37 16.40 3.25
CA SER A 436 -24.79 16.56 2.88
C SER A 436 -24.87 17.07 1.43
N GLY A 437 -25.29 16.22 0.49
CA GLY A 437 -25.37 16.55 -0.94
C GLY A 437 -24.13 16.21 -1.78
N GLY A 438 -23.15 15.46 -1.25
CA GLY A 438 -21.96 15.04 -2.00
C GLY A 438 -20.81 16.06 -2.07
N ASP A 439 -21.02 17.29 -1.59
CA ASP A 439 -19.95 18.26 -1.33
C ASP A 439 -19.23 18.01 0.01
N ARG A 440 -18.06 17.35 -0.04
CA ARG A 440 -17.24 17.02 1.14
C ARG A 440 -16.61 18.24 1.82
N THR A 441 -16.76 19.42 1.24
CA THR A 441 -16.33 20.67 1.86
C THR A 441 -17.40 21.27 2.76
N ASN A 442 -18.60 20.67 2.83
CA ASN A 442 -19.57 21.08 3.82
C ASN A 442 -19.09 20.65 5.22
N PRO A 443 -18.81 21.60 6.12
CA PRO A 443 -18.35 21.29 7.47
C PRO A 443 -19.42 20.61 8.33
N GLU A 444 -20.70 20.64 7.92
CA GLU A 444 -21.80 19.95 8.60
C GLU A 444 -21.62 18.43 8.51
N GLY A 445 -20.93 17.85 9.48
CA GLY A 445 -20.70 16.40 9.57
C GLY A 445 -19.27 15.98 9.88
N PHE A 446 -18.38 16.93 10.17
CA PHE A 446 -17.00 16.64 10.57
C PHE A 446 -16.95 15.97 11.96
N TYR A 447 -15.93 15.14 12.19
CA TYR A 447 -15.80 14.42 13.47
C TYR A 447 -15.55 15.40 14.63
N HIS A 448 -16.35 15.38 15.71
CA HIS A 448 -16.06 16.25 16.86
C HIS A 448 -14.89 15.72 17.71
N ALA A 449 -13.69 16.25 17.47
CA ALA A 449 -12.43 15.73 18.01
C ALA A 449 -12.08 16.21 19.42
N ASP A 450 -12.87 17.10 20.01
CA ASP A 450 -12.59 17.69 21.34
C ASP A 450 -12.22 16.69 22.43
N PRO A 451 -12.95 15.57 22.64
CA PRO A 451 -12.72 14.70 23.79
C PRO A 451 -11.33 14.03 23.80
N PHE A 452 -10.76 13.75 22.63
CA PHE A 452 -9.44 13.12 22.55
C PHE A 452 -8.32 14.14 22.34
N ILE A 453 -8.57 15.24 21.61
CA ILE A 453 -7.56 16.30 21.45
C ILE A 453 -7.28 16.98 22.80
N ALA A 454 -8.30 17.19 23.65
CA ALA A 454 -8.11 17.73 24.99
C ALA A 454 -7.22 16.84 25.89
N ARG A 455 -7.02 15.57 25.53
CA ARG A 455 -6.14 14.62 26.24
C ARG A 455 -4.70 14.61 25.73
N LEU A 456 -4.41 15.31 24.63
CA LEU A 456 -3.05 15.55 24.13
C LEU A 456 -2.36 16.59 25.02
N GLN A 457 -1.92 16.14 26.20
CA GLN A 457 -1.12 16.94 27.10
C GLN A 457 0.33 16.85 26.69
N GLU A 458 0.98 18.01 26.56
CA GLU A 458 2.43 18.15 26.33
C GLU A 458 2.95 17.36 25.11
N LEU A 459 3.07 18.06 23.98
CA LEU A 459 3.63 17.53 22.74
C LEU A 459 4.98 18.20 22.42
N PRO A 460 5.99 18.17 23.33
CA PRO A 460 7.20 18.98 23.23
C PRO A 460 8.12 18.55 22.08
N ARG A 461 7.93 17.34 21.55
CA ARG A 461 8.80 16.72 20.53
C ARG A 461 8.15 16.61 19.16
N ILE A 462 6.90 17.05 19.00
CA ILE A 462 6.22 17.03 17.71
C ILE A 462 6.98 17.92 16.72
N ARG A 463 7.26 17.32 15.57
CA ARG A 463 7.88 17.92 14.39
C ARG A 463 6.91 17.96 13.23
N CYS A 464 6.06 16.96 13.07
CA CYS A 464 5.02 16.92 12.05
C CYS A 464 3.66 16.78 12.72
N LEU A 465 2.79 17.75 12.48
CA LEU A 465 1.39 17.73 12.89
C LEU A 465 0.52 17.79 11.65
N HIS A 466 -0.27 16.76 11.40
CA HIS A 466 -1.25 16.72 10.33
C HIS A 466 -2.63 16.46 10.93
N LEU A 467 -3.53 17.41 10.75
CA LEU A 467 -4.92 17.34 11.20
C LEU A 467 -5.84 17.53 10.00
N SER A 468 -6.74 16.58 9.75
CA SER A 468 -7.69 16.70 8.65
C SER A 468 -9.11 16.24 8.97
N CYS A 469 -10.09 17.04 8.53
CA CYS A 469 -11.52 16.71 8.44
C CYS A 469 -12.22 16.45 9.76
N PHE A 470 -12.03 17.35 10.73
CA PHE A 470 -12.71 17.28 12.02
C PHE A 470 -13.04 18.65 12.61
N GLU A 471 -13.98 18.65 13.55
CA GLU A 471 -14.49 19.81 14.28
C GLU A 471 -13.85 19.95 15.66
N LEU A 472 -13.57 21.20 16.04
CA LEU A 472 -13.00 21.56 17.34
C LEU A 472 -13.67 22.80 17.95
N GLN A 473 -13.62 22.87 19.29
CA GLN A 473 -13.82 24.11 20.04
C GLN A 473 -12.54 24.95 20.08
N LYS A 474 -12.70 26.28 20.20
CA LYS A 474 -11.57 27.23 20.37
C LYS A 474 -10.63 26.80 21.49
N GLU A 475 -11.18 26.47 22.64
CA GLU A 475 -10.41 26.14 23.83
C GLU A 475 -9.52 24.91 23.58
N THR A 476 -10.06 23.91 22.89
CA THR A 476 -9.34 22.69 22.52
C THR A 476 -8.23 22.99 21.51
N LEU A 477 -8.52 23.74 20.46
CA LEU A 477 -7.52 24.11 19.45
C LEU A 477 -6.38 24.94 20.07
N SER A 478 -6.71 25.96 20.87
CA SER A 478 -5.71 26.77 21.57
C SER A 478 -4.87 25.92 22.52
N THR A 479 -5.48 24.98 23.24
CA THR A 479 -4.75 24.05 24.12
C THR A 479 -3.80 23.15 23.33
N LEU A 480 -4.27 22.58 22.20
CA LEU A 480 -3.45 21.77 21.32
C LEU A 480 -2.23 22.56 20.82
N CYS A 481 -2.45 23.74 20.24
CA CYS A 481 -1.38 24.60 19.72
C CYS A 481 -0.40 25.04 20.84
N GLY A 482 -0.92 25.36 22.03
CA GLY A 482 -0.11 25.74 23.19
C GLY A 482 0.81 24.61 23.65
N ASN A 483 0.33 23.37 23.61
CA ASN A 483 1.05 22.17 24.02
C ASN A 483 2.13 21.71 23.03
N LEU A 484 2.17 22.25 21.81
CA LEU A 484 3.21 21.92 20.83
C LEU A 484 4.58 22.47 21.27
N GLY A 485 5.64 21.69 20.99
CA GLY A 485 7.02 22.16 21.12
C GLY A 485 7.40 23.22 20.07
N SER A 486 8.50 23.93 20.29
CA SER A 486 9.08 24.89 19.34
C SER A 486 9.91 24.22 18.23
N ASN A 487 9.61 22.97 17.89
CA ASN A 487 10.36 22.19 16.89
C ASN A 487 9.46 21.73 15.76
N LEU A 488 8.35 22.44 15.51
CA LEU A 488 7.42 22.09 14.45
C LEU A 488 8.09 22.36 13.09
N GLU A 489 8.25 21.31 12.29
CA GLU A 489 8.90 21.27 10.97
C GLU A 489 7.85 21.19 9.85
N CYS A 490 6.77 20.45 10.09
CA CYS A 490 5.66 20.25 9.16
C CYS A 490 4.32 20.48 9.90
N LEU A 491 3.43 21.25 9.27
CA LEU A 491 2.11 21.56 9.77
C LEU A 491 1.10 21.47 8.62
N VAL A 492 0.18 20.51 8.71
CA VAL A 492 -0.94 20.40 7.78
C VAL A 492 -2.24 20.49 8.57
N MET A 493 -3.08 21.45 8.21
CA MET A 493 -4.45 21.56 8.70
C MET A 493 -5.39 21.69 7.51
N HIS A 494 -6.22 20.68 7.28
CA HIS A 494 -7.09 20.60 6.11
C HIS A 494 -8.52 20.23 6.50
N GLY A 495 -9.52 21.03 6.13
CA GLY A 495 -10.90 20.71 6.47
C GLY A 495 -11.12 20.75 7.98
N LEU A 496 -10.72 21.83 8.65
CA LEU A 496 -10.96 21.99 10.09
C LEU A 496 -12.02 23.06 10.34
N THR A 497 -13.02 22.70 11.14
CA THR A 497 -14.11 23.62 11.49
C THR A 497 -14.03 23.99 12.96
N LEU A 498 -13.95 25.30 13.21
CA LEU A 498 -14.04 25.85 14.55
C LEU A 498 -15.50 26.17 14.88
N HIS A 499 -16.10 25.39 15.78
CA HIS A 499 -17.53 25.53 16.10
C HIS A 499 -17.85 26.92 16.68
N ASN A 500 -16.99 27.38 17.60
CA ASN A 500 -17.12 28.65 18.29
C ASN A 500 -15.75 29.34 18.35
N GLY A 501 -15.72 30.66 18.21
CA GLY A 501 -14.54 31.45 18.53
C GLY A 501 -13.78 31.98 17.31
N ARG A 502 -12.48 32.21 17.50
CA ARG A 502 -11.61 32.92 16.55
C ARG A 502 -10.32 32.14 16.35
N TRP A 503 -9.87 32.05 15.09
CA TRP A 503 -8.63 31.40 14.68
C TRP A 503 -7.39 32.23 15.00
N VAL A 504 -7.54 33.55 15.20
CA VAL A 504 -6.44 34.50 15.41
C VAL A 504 -5.39 34.03 16.44
N GLU A 505 -5.83 33.55 17.60
CA GLU A 505 -4.94 33.11 18.69
C GLU A 505 -4.20 31.81 18.35
N ALA A 506 -4.88 30.87 17.70
CA ALA A 506 -4.29 29.61 17.28
C ALA A 506 -3.22 29.84 16.20
N VAL A 507 -3.50 30.70 15.23
CA VAL A 507 -2.58 31.09 14.15
C VAL A 507 -1.35 31.82 14.68
N ASP A 508 -1.51 32.75 15.63
CA ASP A 508 -0.38 33.39 16.32
C ASP A 508 0.50 32.36 17.04
N THR A 509 -0.13 31.44 17.78
CA THR A 509 0.59 30.38 18.50
C THR A 509 1.37 29.48 17.54
N LEU A 510 0.75 29.04 16.43
CA LEU A 510 1.40 28.18 15.43
C LEU A 510 2.61 28.87 14.79
N ARG A 511 2.49 30.17 14.46
CA ARG A 511 3.63 30.96 13.96
C ARG A 511 4.79 30.95 14.94
N GLU A 512 4.54 31.17 16.23
CA GLU A 512 5.59 31.13 17.25
C GLU A 512 6.27 29.75 17.33
N LYS A 513 5.50 28.66 17.25
CA LYS A 513 6.06 27.30 17.27
C LYS A 513 6.92 26.99 16.05
N MET A 514 6.56 27.54 14.88
CA MET A 514 7.31 27.35 13.63
C MET A 514 8.50 28.31 13.50
N ALA A 515 8.46 29.49 14.12
CA ALA A 515 9.51 30.51 14.01
C ALA A 515 10.91 30.00 14.41
N ALA A 516 11.00 29.13 15.43
CA ALA A 516 12.26 28.53 15.83
C ALA A 516 12.85 27.61 14.74
N THR A 517 12.01 26.91 13.98
CA THR A 517 12.44 26.09 12.84
C THR A 517 12.85 26.96 11.65
N VAL A 518 12.09 28.03 11.35
CA VAL A 518 12.46 29.05 10.33
C VAL A 518 13.86 29.60 10.63
N ALA A 519 14.12 29.98 11.89
CA ALA A 519 15.38 30.58 12.31
C ALA A 519 16.59 29.64 12.16
N ARG A 520 16.36 28.33 12.15
CA ARG A 520 17.42 27.32 11.89
C ARG A 520 17.77 27.16 10.42
N GLY A 521 17.09 27.86 9.50
CA GLY A 521 17.35 27.76 8.07
C GLY A 521 16.95 26.41 7.47
N GLN A 522 16.04 25.68 8.11
CA GLN A 522 15.42 24.49 7.51
C GLN A 522 14.45 24.97 6.41
N CYS A 523 14.98 25.08 5.18
CA CYS A 523 14.43 25.84 4.05
C CYS A 523 13.11 25.33 3.44
N ALA A 524 12.52 24.25 3.94
CA ALA A 524 11.23 23.76 3.46
C ALA A 524 10.32 23.48 4.64
N LEU A 525 9.67 24.53 5.14
CA LEU A 525 8.54 24.35 6.04
C LEU A 525 7.36 23.89 5.19
N ASP A 526 7.07 22.60 5.29
CA ASP A 526 5.85 22.02 4.75
C ASP A 526 4.69 22.45 5.64
N CYS A 527 4.22 23.67 5.40
CA CYS A 527 3.05 24.26 6.06
C CYS A 527 1.94 24.40 5.03
N GLY A 528 0.80 23.80 5.32
CA GLY A 528 -0.38 23.82 4.47
C GLY A 528 -1.63 24.04 5.30
N LEU A 529 -2.36 25.11 5.00
CA LEU A 529 -3.66 25.39 5.58
C LEU A 529 -4.67 25.42 4.44
N TRP A 530 -5.69 24.58 4.52
CA TRP A 530 -6.68 24.42 3.45
C TRP A 530 -8.06 24.16 4.06
N ASP A 531 -9.12 24.64 3.41
CA ASP A 531 -10.51 24.38 3.83
C ASP A 531 -10.75 24.60 5.34
N LEU A 532 -10.25 25.71 5.89
CA LEU A 532 -10.53 26.08 7.29
C LEU A 532 -11.86 26.82 7.37
N HIS A 533 -12.68 26.48 8.37
CA HIS A 533 -14.02 27.04 8.54
C HIS A 533 -14.26 27.57 9.97
N GLY A 534 -15.27 28.44 10.10
CA GLY A 534 -15.67 29.05 11.36
C GLY A 534 -14.82 30.26 11.76
N GLY A 535 -15.32 31.08 12.70
CA GLY A 535 -14.66 32.31 13.13
C GLY A 535 -14.45 33.31 11.98
N GLU A 536 -13.20 33.66 11.70
CA GLU A 536 -12.81 34.57 10.61
C GLU A 536 -12.89 33.93 9.21
N PHE A 537 -13.01 32.61 9.13
CA PHE A 537 -13.14 31.87 7.86
C PHE A 537 -14.59 31.49 7.55
N VAL A 538 -15.57 32.19 8.12
CA VAL A 538 -16.99 31.97 7.77
C VAL A 538 -17.18 32.37 6.30
N ASN A 539 -17.68 31.44 5.49
CA ASN A 539 -18.07 31.71 4.11
C ASN A 539 -19.14 32.82 4.11
N THR A 540 -18.72 34.06 3.85
CA THR A 540 -19.60 35.23 3.89
C THR A 540 -20.60 35.28 2.74
N GLU A 541 -20.55 34.37 1.77
CA GLU A 541 -21.50 34.36 0.68
C GLU A 541 -22.32 33.06 0.62
N SER A 542 -23.51 33.15 1.20
CA SER A 542 -24.74 32.44 0.80
C SER A 542 -25.11 32.68 -0.68
N ARG A 543 -24.13 32.73 -1.59
CA ARG A 543 -24.41 32.62 -3.02
C ARG A 543 -24.47 31.15 -3.34
N SER A 544 -25.68 30.68 -3.62
CA SER A 544 -25.94 29.35 -4.16
C SER A 544 -24.88 29.02 -5.22
N PRO A 545 -24.04 27.99 -5.04
CA PRO A 545 -23.03 27.64 -6.01
C PRO A 545 -23.71 27.30 -7.34
N THR A 546 -23.27 27.94 -8.41
CA THR A 546 -23.64 27.49 -9.75
C THR A 546 -22.98 26.12 -9.99
N PRO A 547 -23.70 25.11 -10.53
CA PRO A 547 -23.22 23.73 -10.65
C PRO A 547 -21.91 23.51 -11.45
N SER A 548 -21.37 24.55 -12.08
CA SER A 548 -20.17 24.47 -12.93
C SER A 548 -18.84 24.78 -12.22
N ASP A 549 -18.85 25.24 -10.96
CA ASP A 549 -17.61 25.61 -10.23
C ASP A 549 -17.10 24.53 -9.26
N SER A 550 -17.66 23.32 -9.28
CA SER A 550 -17.42 22.25 -8.30
C SER A 550 -16.04 21.58 -8.32
N ARG A 551 -15.06 22.12 -9.07
CA ARG A 551 -13.72 21.50 -9.19
C ARG A 551 -12.59 22.29 -8.58
N LEU A 552 -12.86 23.48 -8.06
CA LEU A 552 -11.89 24.24 -7.29
C LEU A 552 -12.66 24.83 -6.12
N CYS A 553 -12.69 24.14 -4.98
CA CYS A 553 -12.85 24.84 -3.71
C CYS A 553 -11.67 25.81 -3.62
N GLY A 554 -11.87 27.01 -4.15
CA GLY A 554 -10.87 28.05 -4.09
C GLY A 554 -10.71 28.36 -2.61
N ASP A 555 -9.55 28.01 -2.05
CA ASP A 555 -9.20 28.35 -0.68
C ASP A 555 -9.61 29.79 -0.41
N HIS A 556 -10.37 30.00 0.66
CA HIS A 556 -10.75 31.34 1.09
C HIS A 556 -9.47 32.19 1.12
N PRO A 557 -9.41 33.39 0.50
CA PRO A 557 -8.16 34.14 0.37
C PRO A 557 -7.40 34.35 1.69
N LEU A 558 -8.16 34.55 2.79
CA LEU A 558 -7.60 34.65 4.14
C LEU A 558 -6.87 33.37 4.62
N VAL A 559 -7.23 32.18 4.15
CA VAL A 559 -6.53 30.92 4.50
C VAL A 559 -5.12 30.94 3.92
N SER A 560 -4.97 31.31 2.65
CA SER A 560 -3.64 31.48 2.03
C SER A 560 -2.81 32.58 2.72
N GLU A 561 -3.44 33.68 3.13
CA GLU A 561 -2.75 34.72 3.90
C GLU A 561 -2.35 34.24 5.30
N ALA A 562 -3.22 33.51 6.00
CA ALA A 562 -2.91 32.92 7.30
C ALA A 562 -1.75 31.91 7.20
N GLU A 563 -1.71 31.10 6.14
CA GLU A 563 -0.60 30.18 5.87
C GLU A 563 0.71 30.94 5.68
N LYS A 564 0.72 32.00 4.85
CA LYS A 564 1.89 32.87 4.66
C LYS A 564 2.34 33.50 5.97
N TYR A 565 1.40 33.90 6.83
CA TYR A 565 1.71 34.43 8.15
C TYR A 565 2.38 33.38 9.05
N VAL A 566 1.84 32.16 9.12
CA VAL A 566 2.43 31.05 9.89
C VAL A 566 3.83 30.69 9.38
N LYS A 567 4.04 30.72 8.06
CA LYS A 567 5.36 30.56 7.41
C LYS A 567 6.34 31.70 7.70
N GLY A 568 5.89 32.79 8.33
CA GLY A 568 6.70 33.97 8.62
C GLY A 568 6.91 34.91 7.43
N ILE A 569 6.18 34.71 6.32
CA ILE A 569 6.24 35.57 5.12
C ILE A 569 5.52 36.90 5.38
N LEU A 570 4.39 36.87 6.11
CA LEU A 570 3.69 38.08 6.54
C LEU A 570 4.08 38.46 7.96
N GLU A 571 4.30 39.76 8.19
CA GLU A 571 4.65 40.28 9.52
C GLU A 571 3.45 40.33 10.46
N HIS A 572 2.27 40.64 9.94
CA HIS A 572 1.04 40.86 10.70
C HIS A 572 0.00 39.76 10.44
N ASN A 573 -0.73 39.36 11.48
CA ASN A 573 -1.75 38.33 11.38
C ASN A 573 -2.95 38.88 10.60
N PRO A 574 -3.26 38.37 9.40
CA PRO A 574 -4.34 38.88 8.55
C PRO A 574 -5.73 38.73 9.19
N LEU A 575 -5.88 37.81 10.16
CA LEU A 575 -7.14 37.55 10.85
C LEU A 575 -7.49 38.61 11.92
N ARG A 576 -6.56 39.53 12.23
CA ARG A 576 -6.82 40.63 13.18
C ARG A 576 -7.68 41.74 12.56
N SER A 577 -7.60 41.91 11.25
CA SER A 577 -8.33 42.95 10.50
C SER A 577 -9.75 42.55 10.08
N SER A 578 -10.09 41.27 10.15
CA SER A 578 -11.36 40.71 9.66
C SER A 578 -12.47 40.59 10.72
N GLY A 579 -12.28 41.17 11.91
CA GLY A 579 -13.21 41.04 13.05
C GLY A 579 -13.87 42.32 13.52
#